data_AF-A0A949W2M4-F1
#
_entry.id   AF-A0A949W2M4-F1
#
_cell.length_a   1.000
_cell.length_b   1.000
_cell.length_c   1.000
_cell.angle_alpha   90.00
_cell.angle_beta   90.00
_cell.angle_gamma   90.00
#
_symmetry.space_group_name_H-M   'P 1'
#
loop_
_entity.id
_entity.type
_entity.pdbx_description
1 polymer ?
#
loop_
_entity_poly.entity_id
_entity_poly.type
_entity_poly.pdbx_seq_one_letter_code
_entity_poly.pdbx_strand_id
1 'polypeptide(L)'
;MCDFIRRTLTDPSIFWTALESLATIFAATIIFYELRRARQETVAHKFEGFQYALRLLASEDFQRYITAFNFLVENRNADKRSTNMPLMVQGILQTLEVVQMLITEKYLDEDLFFKTEGNRLANLGLQIRTLEEEKDMLRFEEQRRLYPNGHKLLVRAEKWKEKFSNKNA
;
A
#
# COMPACT_ATOMS: atom_id res chain seq x y z
N MET A 1 7.29 22.24 -53.32
CA MET A 1 6.45 22.62 -52.14
C MET A 1 5.11 23.22 -52.58
N CYS A 2 5.11 24.23 -53.46
CA CYS A 2 3.87 24.83 -53.98
C CYS A 2 2.98 23.88 -54.82
N ASP A 3 3.57 23.00 -55.63
CA ASP A 3 2.79 22.03 -56.43
C ASP A 3 2.17 20.89 -55.61
N PHE A 4 2.78 20.57 -54.47
CA PHE A 4 2.22 19.59 -53.53
C PHE A 4 0.96 20.17 -52.88
N ILE A 5 1.06 21.35 -52.28
CA ILE A 5 -0.08 22.05 -51.65
C ILE A 5 -1.24 22.24 -52.65
N ARG A 6 -0.93 22.60 -53.90
CA ARG A 6 -1.94 22.79 -54.94
C ARG A 6 -2.64 21.48 -55.32
N ARG A 7 -1.92 20.35 -55.47
CA ARG A 7 -2.51 19.02 -55.74
C ARG A 7 -3.32 18.50 -54.55
N THR A 8 -2.84 18.67 -53.33
CA THR A 8 -3.54 18.23 -52.11
C THR A 8 -4.85 18.99 -51.88
N LEU A 9 -4.98 20.23 -52.35
CA LEU A 9 -6.20 21.04 -52.23
C LEU A 9 -7.19 20.85 -53.39
N THR A 10 -6.75 20.30 -54.53
CA THR A 10 -7.60 20.13 -55.72
C THR A 10 -8.06 18.69 -55.95
N ASP A 11 -7.38 17.70 -55.37
CA ASP A 11 -7.80 16.30 -55.41
C ASP A 11 -8.54 15.93 -54.12
N PRO A 12 -9.88 15.73 -54.16
CA PRO A 12 -10.69 15.47 -52.97
C PRO A 12 -10.23 14.22 -52.22
N SER A 13 -9.76 13.20 -52.94
CA SER A 13 -9.33 11.93 -52.34
C SER A 13 -8.09 12.08 -51.45
N ILE A 14 -7.15 12.94 -51.85
CA ILE A 14 -5.91 13.21 -51.11
C ILE A 14 -6.18 14.22 -49.99
N PHE A 15 -7.06 15.21 -50.23
CA PHE A 15 -7.47 16.19 -49.22
C PHE A 15 -8.12 15.53 -48.00
N TRP A 16 -9.13 14.68 -48.22
CA TRP A 16 -9.83 14.00 -47.13
C TRP A 16 -8.91 13.07 -46.34
N THR A 17 -8.08 12.29 -47.03
CA THR A 17 -7.09 11.42 -46.39
C THR A 17 -6.08 12.20 -45.54
N ALA A 18 -5.62 13.36 -46.04
CA ALA A 18 -4.71 14.24 -45.30
C ALA A 18 -5.39 14.87 -44.07
N LEU A 19 -6.68 15.25 -44.19
CA LEU A 19 -7.46 15.79 -43.08
C LEU A 19 -7.73 14.73 -42.00
N GLU A 20 -8.10 13.51 -42.39
CA GLU A 20 -8.28 12.38 -41.48
C GLU A 20 -7.00 12.01 -40.75
N SER A 21 -5.86 12.03 -41.45
CA SER A 21 -4.55 11.80 -40.85
C SER A 21 -4.21 12.86 -39.81
N LEU A 22 -4.46 14.13 -40.11
CA LEU A 22 -4.28 15.23 -39.15
C LEU A 22 -5.23 15.09 -37.95
N ALA A 23 -6.51 14.82 -38.18
CA ALA A 23 -7.49 14.61 -37.12
C ALA A 23 -7.10 13.44 -36.20
N THR A 24 -6.58 12.34 -36.78
CA THR A 24 -6.10 11.18 -36.03
C THR A 24 -4.88 11.53 -35.17
N ILE A 25 -3.93 12.31 -35.69
CA ILE A 25 -2.77 12.80 -34.93
C ILE A 25 -3.20 13.70 -33.78
N PHE A 26 -4.15 14.62 -34.02
CA PHE A 26 -4.71 15.47 -32.97
C PHE A 26 -5.43 14.64 -31.89
N ALA A 27 -6.26 13.69 -32.28
CA ALA A 27 -6.94 12.79 -31.34
C ALA A 27 -5.94 11.96 -30.51
N ALA A 28 -4.91 11.40 -31.15
CA ALA A 28 -3.86 10.65 -30.45
C ALA A 28 -3.08 11.52 -29.46
N THR A 29 -2.85 12.79 -29.79
CA THR A 29 -2.17 13.75 -28.91
C THR A 29 -3.01 14.10 -27.68
N ILE A 30 -4.33 14.29 -27.87
CA ILE A 30 -5.29 14.51 -26.77
C ILE A 30 -5.32 13.29 -25.84
N ILE A 31 -5.47 12.09 -26.41
CA ILE A 31 -5.45 10.83 -25.64
C ILE A 31 -4.15 10.69 -24.85
N PHE A 32 -3.00 11.00 -25.47
CA PHE A 32 -1.71 10.94 -24.79
C PHE A 32 -1.61 11.94 -23.62
N TYR A 33 -2.14 13.15 -23.81
CA TYR A 33 -2.19 14.17 -22.76
C TYR A 33 -3.11 13.75 -21.61
N GLU A 34 -4.30 13.23 -21.91
CA GLU A 34 -5.23 12.70 -20.90
C GLU A 34 -4.65 11.51 -20.14
N LEU A 35 -3.99 10.56 -20.83
CA LEU A 35 -3.28 9.45 -20.20
C LEU A 35 -2.18 9.94 -19.26
N ARG A 36 -1.43 10.98 -19.65
CA ARG A 36 -0.39 11.58 -18.80
C ARG A 36 -1.00 12.22 -17.56
N ARG A 37 -2.10 12.96 -17.72
CA ARG A 37 -2.81 13.60 -16.61
C ARG A 37 -3.42 12.56 -15.65
N ALA A 38 -4.12 11.56 -16.18
CA ALA A 38 -4.65 10.45 -15.40
C ALA A 38 -3.55 9.69 -14.66
N ARG A 39 -2.38 9.50 -15.28
CA ARG A 39 -1.20 8.92 -14.62
C ARG A 39 -0.67 9.80 -13.49
N GLN A 40 -0.63 11.13 -13.67
CA GLN A 40 -0.22 12.06 -12.63
C GLN A 40 -1.21 12.07 -11.45
N GLU A 41 -2.51 12.09 -11.72
CA GLU A 41 -3.57 12.01 -10.70
C GLU A 41 -3.49 10.67 -9.95
N THR A 42 -3.29 9.56 -10.66
CA THR A 42 -3.11 8.24 -10.04
C THR A 42 -1.87 8.20 -9.13
N VAL A 43 -0.76 8.81 -9.54
CA VAL A 43 0.46 8.88 -8.72
C VAL A 43 0.26 9.78 -7.50
N ALA A 44 -0.43 10.91 -7.65
CA ALA A 44 -0.75 11.81 -6.55
C ALA A 44 -1.62 11.11 -5.50
N HIS A 45 -2.69 10.43 -5.92
CA HIS A 45 -3.55 9.67 -5.00
C HIS A 45 -2.81 8.55 -4.28
N LYS A 46 -1.90 7.84 -4.96
CA LYS A 46 -1.04 6.84 -4.32
C LYS A 46 -0.08 7.44 -3.29
N PHE A 47 0.43 8.63 -3.57
CA PHE A 47 1.31 9.35 -2.64
C PHE A 47 0.55 9.87 -1.42
N GLU A 48 -0.66 10.38 -1.60
CA GLU A 48 -1.55 10.77 -0.51
C GLU A 48 -1.89 9.57 0.39
N GLY A 49 -2.24 8.43 -0.20
CA GLY A 49 -2.49 7.20 0.56
C GLY A 49 -1.24 6.70 1.30
N PHE A 50 -0.06 6.83 0.71
CA PHE A 50 1.22 6.54 1.38
C PHE A 50 1.48 7.48 2.57
N GLN A 51 1.31 8.79 2.40
CA GLN A 51 1.45 9.75 3.49
C GLN A 51 0.43 9.49 4.60
N TYR A 52 -0.81 9.17 4.24
CA TYR A 52 -1.86 8.85 5.20
C TYR A 52 -1.54 7.58 6.00
N ALA A 53 -1.06 6.52 5.33
CA ALA A 53 -0.62 5.30 6.01
C ALA A 53 0.52 5.56 7.00
N LEU A 54 1.52 6.37 6.61
CA LEU A 54 2.60 6.76 7.52
C LEU A 54 2.08 7.59 8.71
N ARG A 55 1.13 8.50 8.49
CA ARG A 55 0.49 9.26 9.58
C ARG A 55 -0.29 8.37 10.52
N LEU A 56 -0.99 7.34 10.02
CA LEU A 56 -1.66 6.35 10.86
C LEU A 56 -0.66 5.60 11.73
N LEU A 57 0.44 5.13 11.15
CA LEU A 57 1.51 4.44 11.89
C LEU A 57 2.33 5.35 12.80
N ALA A 58 2.26 6.66 12.61
CA ALA A 58 2.86 7.68 13.49
C ALA A 58 1.84 8.28 14.47
N SER A 59 0.57 7.85 14.43
CA SER A 59 -0.46 8.37 15.32
C SER A 59 -0.15 8.05 16.78
N GLU A 60 -0.54 8.96 17.66
CA GLU A 60 -0.30 8.83 19.10
C GLU A 60 -0.91 7.53 19.66
N ASP A 61 -2.12 7.17 19.22
CA ASP A 61 -2.78 5.93 19.63
C ASP A 61 -1.99 4.70 19.20
N PHE A 62 -1.56 4.63 17.94
CA PHE A 62 -0.78 3.49 17.45
C PHE A 62 0.56 3.38 18.18
N GLN A 63 1.26 4.51 18.38
CA GLN A 63 2.52 4.54 19.11
C GLN A 63 2.34 4.13 20.57
N ARG A 64 1.24 4.53 21.21
CA ARG A 64 0.89 4.11 22.57
C ARG A 64 0.68 2.59 22.64
N TYR A 65 -0.07 2.00 21.70
CA TYR A 65 -0.27 0.55 21.65
C TYR A 65 1.04 -0.20 21.43
N ILE A 66 1.89 0.24 20.49
CA ILE A 66 3.19 -0.38 20.23
C ILE A 66 4.12 -0.28 21.43
N THR A 67 4.19 0.88 22.08
CA THR A 67 5.05 1.10 23.25
C THR A 67 4.59 0.22 24.42
N ALA A 68 3.29 0.17 24.69
CA ALA A 68 2.73 -0.68 25.73
C ALA A 68 2.92 -2.17 25.41
N PHE A 69 2.74 -2.57 24.15
CA PHE A 69 3.01 -3.92 23.67
C PHE A 69 4.46 -4.32 23.93
N ASN A 70 5.43 -3.53 23.44
CA ASN A 70 6.86 -3.79 23.62
C ASN A 70 7.23 -3.87 25.11
N PHE A 71 6.72 -2.94 25.93
CA PHE A 71 6.92 -2.97 27.37
C PHE A 71 6.41 -4.27 28.01
N LEU A 72 5.24 -4.77 27.59
CA LEU A 72 4.69 -6.02 28.11
C LEU A 72 5.44 -7.26 27.59
N VAL A 73 5.96 -7.22 26.37
CA VAL A 73 6.81 -8.28 25.79
C VAL A 73 8.14 -8.40 26.54
N GLU A 74 8.72 -7.29 26.97
CA GLU A 74 9.97 -7.27 27.75
C GLU A 74 9.75 -7.61 29.23
N ASN A 75 8.61 -7.22 29.82
CA ASN A 75 8.32 -7.46 31.22
C ASN A 75 7.91 -8.92 31.51
N ARG A 76 8.58 -9.55 32.49
CA ARG A 76 8.30 -10.93 32.92
C ARG A 76 7.02 -11.10 33.76
N ASN A 77 6.29 -10.02 34.08
CA ASN A 77 5.06 -10.09 34.86
C ASN A 77 3.92 -10.74 34.04
N ALA A 78 3.72 -12.04 34.27
CA ALA A 78 2.77 -12.88 33.52
C ALA A 78 1.31 -12.38 33.59
N ASP A 79 0.87 -11.88 34.76
CA ASP A 79 -0.52 -11.46 34.97
C ASP A 79 -0.89 -10.20 34.19
N LYS A 80 -0.06 -9.15 34.27
CA LYS A 80 -0.28 -7.90 33.50
C LYS A 80 -0.19 -8.15 31.99
N ARG A 81 0.68 -9.09 31.58
CA ARG A 81 0.79 -9.52 30.18
C ARG A 81 -0.50 -10.20 29.73
N SER A 82 -1.03 -11.11 30.53
CA SER A 82 -2.25 -11.89 30.25
C SER A 82 -3.47 -11.01 29.97
N THR A 83 -3.68 -9.95 30.75
CA THR A 83 -4.90 -9.14 30.67
C THR A 83 -4.83 -8.05 29.60
N ASN A 84 -3.69 -7.38 29.46
CA ASN A 84 -3.60 -6.18 28.62
C ASN A 84 -3.08 -6.46 27.20
N MET A 85 -2.34 -7.57 26.99
CA MET A 85 -1.75 -7.88 25.68
C MET A 85 -2.79 -8.00 24.56
N PRO A 86 -3.93 -8.70 24.73
CA PRO A 86 -4.92 -8.84 23.66
C PRO A 86 -5.48 -7.48 23.20
N LEU A 87 -5.70 -6.54 24.12
CA LEU A 87 -6.17 -5.18 23.80
C LEU A 87 -5.13 -4.36 23.03
N MET A 88 -3.84 -4.51 23.37
CA MET A 88 -2.78 -3.82 22.63
C MET A 88 -2.65 -4.37 21.21
N VAL A 89 -2.67 -5.70 21.06
CA VAL A 89 -2.64 -6.38 19.76
C VAL A 89 -3.87 -5.98 18.94
N GLN A 90 -5.05 -5.89 19.55
CA GLN A 90 -6.26 -5.42 18.90
C GLN A 90 -6.09 -4.02 18.31
N GLY A 91 -5.61 -3.05 19.09
CA GLY A 91 -5.40 -1.68 18.62
C GLY A 91 -4.36 -1.58 17.50
N ILE A 92 -3.31 -2.40 17.56
CA ILE A 92 -2.31 -2.50 16.48
C ILE A 92 -2.96 -3.03 15.21
N LEU A 93 -3.66 -4.17 15.28
CA LEU A 93 -4.26 -4.82 14.12
C LEU A 93 -5.36 -3.97 13.49
N GLN A 94 -6.14 -3.26 14.30
CA GLN A 94 -7.16 -2.34 13.80
C GLN A 94 -6.56 -1.23 12.91
N THR A 95 -5.45 -0.63 13.32
CA THR A 95 -4.77 0.37 12.48
C THR A 95 -4.20 -0.26 11.21
N LEU A 96 -3.64 -1.46 11.31
CA LEU A 96 -3.12 -2.20 10.15
C LEU A 96 -4.21 -2.65 9.18
N GLU A 97 -5.43 -2.90 9.66
CA GLU A 97 -6.61 -3.17 8.83
C GLU A 97 -6.90 -2.01 7.87
N VAL A 98 -6.81 -0.77 8.37
CA VAL A 98 -6.98 0.44 7.55
C VAL A 98 -5.87 0.55 6.52
N VAL A 99 -4.61 0.32 6.92
CA VAL A 99 -3.47 0.35 5.98
C VAL A 99 -3.64 -0.71 4.88
N GLN A 100 -4.09 -1.91 5.25
CA GLN A 100 -4.37 -2.98 4.31
C GLN A 100 -5.52 -2.65 3.35
N MET A 101 -6.53 -1.92 3.82
CA MET A 101 -7.61 -1.40 2.98
C MET A 101 -7.05 -0.44 1.93
N LEU A 102 -6.17 0.49 2.32
CA LEU A 102 -5.53 1.42 1.36
C LEU A 102 -4.75 0.68 0.27
N ILE A 103 -4.08 -0.43 0.60
CA ILE A 103 -3.37 -1.28 -0.38
C ILE A 103 -4.38 -1.96 -1.31
N THR A 104 -5.41 -2.58 -0.74
CA THR A 104 -6.43 -3.34 -1.50
C THR A 104 -7.16 -2.44 -2.49
N GLU A 105 -7.53 -1.24 -2.06
CA GLU A 105 -8.21 -0.23 -2.86
C GLU A 105 -7.26 0.57 -3.78
N LYS A 106 -5.99 0.15 -3.88
CA LYS A 106 -4.96 0.75 -4.74
C LYS A 106 -4.61 2.22 -4.45
N TYR A 107 -4.99 2.73 -3.28
CA TYR A 107 -4.54 4.02 -2.75
C TYR A 107 -3.12 3.96 -2.18
N LEU A 108 -2.59 2.77 -1.89
CA LEU A 108 -1.24 2.58 -1.40
C LEU A 108 -0.50 1.56 -2.25
N ASP A 109 0.69 1.94 -2.73
CA ASP A 109 1.60 1.02 -3.39
C ASP A 109 2.31 0.12 -2.35
N GLU A 110 2.00 -1.17 -2.37
CA GLU A 110 2.48 -2.14 -1.39
C GLU A 110 4.01 -2.27 -1.38
N ASP A 111 4.63 -2.31 -2.56
CA ASP A 111 6.07 -2.47 -2.68
C ASP A 111 6.81 -1.24 -2.15
N LEU A 112 6.29 -0.03 -2.45
CA LEU A 112 6.83 1.20 -1.89
C LEU A 112 6.65 1.23 -0.36
N PHE A 113 5.47 0.85 0.13
CA PHE A 113 5.17 0.81 1.55
C PHE A 113 6.10 -0.13 2.32
N PHE A 114 6.27 -1.37 1.85
CA PHE A 114 7.13 -2.33 2.52
C PHE A 114 8.62 -2.01 2.43
N LYS A 115 9.07 -1.29 1.40
CA LYS A 115 10.45 -0.75 1.39
C LYS A 115 10.71 0.19 2.57
N THR A 116 9.70 0.94 3.02
CA THR A 116 9.83 1.89 4.14
C THR A 116 9.55 1.22 5.48
N GLU A 117 8.40 0.56 5.64
CA GLU A 117 7.92 0.06 6.95
C GLU A 117 7.98 -1.47 7.07
N GLY A 118 8.30 -2.20 6.00
CA GLY A 118 8.21 -3.66 5.95
C GLY A 118 9.05 -4.37 7.01
N ASN A 119 10.27 -3.90 7.27
CA ASN A 119 11.13 -4.48 8.32
C ASN A 119 10.54 -4.32 9.72
N ARG A 120 9.99 -3.14 10.03
CA ARG A 120 9.37 -2.85 11.34
C ARG A 120 8.11 -3.69 11.53
N LEU A 121 7.26 -3.78 10.50
CA LEU A 121 6.05 -4.60 10.53
C LEU A 121 6.36 -6.09 10.60
N ALA A 122 7.40 -6.57 9.91
CA ALA A 122 7.82 -7.97 9.98
C ALA A 122 8.30 -8.35 11.39
N ASN A 123 9.07 -7.48 12.06
CA ASN A 123 9.50 -7.72 13.44
C ASN A 123 8.31 -7.76 14.40
N LEU A 124 7.36 -6.84 14.23
CA LEU A 124 6.13 -6.81 15.02
C LEU A 124 5.27 -8.06 14.78
N GLY A 125 5.12 -8.48 13.53
CA GLY A 125 4.41 -9.71 13.16
C GLY A 125 4.99 -10.94 13.83
N LEU A 126 6.32 -11.07 13.80
CA LEU A 126 7.02 -12.18 14.46
C LEU A 126 6.82 -12.17 15.98
N GLN A 127 6.90 -11.01 16.63
CA GLN A 127 6.64 -10.89 18.07
C GLN A 127 5.21 -11.27 18.44
N ILE A 128 4.21 -10.80 17.68
CA ILE A 128 2.80 -11.15 17.90
C ILE A 128 2.61 -12.65 17.70
N ARG A 129 3.12 -13.22 16.61
CA ARG A 129 3.00 -14.67 16.32
C ARG A 129 3.61 -15.53 17.44
N THR A 130 4.82 -15.21 17.88
CA THR A 130 5.47 -15.95 18.98
C THR A 130 4.62 -15.91 20.25
N LEU A 131 4.01 -14.77 20.59
CA LEU A 131 3.13 -14.67 21.75
C LEU A 131 1.86 -15.51 21.60
N GLU A 132 1.26 -15.52 20.40
CA GLU A 132 0.07 -16.32 20.11
C GLU A 132 0.35 -17.83 20.17
N GLU A 133 1.55 -18.25 19.81
CA GLU A 133 1.99 -19.65 19.84
C GLU A 133 2.40 -20.11 21.25
N GLU A 134 3.04 -19.24 22.04
CA GLU A 134 3.55 -19.59 23.38
C GLU A 134 2.47 -19.55 24.48
N LYS A 135 1.42 -18.74 24.34
CA LYS A 135 0.48 -18.44 25.45
C LYS A 135 -0.97 -18.42 24.98
N ASP A 136 -1.66 -19.56 25.10
CA ASP A 136 -3.10 -19.73 24.86
C ASP A 136 -3.61 -19.08 23.57
N MET A 137 -3.49 -19.78 22.42
CA MET A 137 -4.06 -19.36 21.13
C MET A 137 -5.50 -18.83 21.23
N LEU A 138 -6.31 -19.41 22.15
CA LEU A 138 -7.71 -19.02 22.39
C LEU A 138 -7.90 -17.55 22.77
N ARG A 139 -6.87 -16.90 23.35
CA ARG A 139 -6.96 -15.49 23.80
C ARG A 139 -6.79 -14.47 22.69
N PHE A 140 -6.17 -14.89 21.57
CA PHE A 140 -5.90 -14.05 20.41
C PHE A 140 -6.80 -14.39 19.21
N GLU A 141 -7.58 -15.45 19.32
CA GLU A 141 -8.48 -15.92 18.27
C GLU A 141 -9.54 -14.87 17.90
N GLU A 142 -10.04 -14.12 18.88
CA GLU A 142 -10.99 -13.04 18.65
C GLU A 142 -10.38 -11.90 17.84
N GLN A 143 -9.15 -11.47 18.15
CA GLN A 143 -8.45 -10.41 17.44
C GLN A 143 -8.13 -10.82 16.00
N ARG A 144 -7.73 -12.08 15.80
CA ARG A 144 -7.55 -12.67 14.46
C ARG A 144 -8.84 -12.67 13.64
N ARG A 145 -9.97 -12.98 14.29
CA ARG A 145 -11.28 -12.99 13.65
C ARG A 145 -11.77 -11.58 13.32
N LEU A 146 -11.55 -10.62 14.21
CA LEU A 146 -12.03 -9.24 14.06
C LEU A 146 -11.18 -8.44 13.06
N TYR A 147 -9.87 -8.67 13.01
CA TYR A 147 -8.92 -7.91 12.18
C TYR A 147 -8.04 -8.83 11.30
N PRO A 148 -8.67 -9.63 10.42
CA PRO A 148 -7.96 -10.64 9.65
C PRO A 148 -7.02 -10.02 8.61
N ASN A 149 -7.29 -8.81 8.11
CA ASN A 149 -6.48 -8.22 7.06
C ASN A 149 -5.25 -7.51 7.66
N GLY A 150 -5.34 -6.96 8.87
CA GLY A 150 -4.19 -6.51 9.65
C GLY A 150 -3.19 -7.63 9.90
N HIS A 151 -3.66 -8.84 10.26
CA HIS A 151 -2.80 -10.02 10.36
C HIS A 151 -2.18 -10.43 9.03
N LYS A 152 -2.96 -10.45 7.94
CA LYS A 152 -2.42 -10.74 6.61
C LYS A 152 -1.33 -9.75 6.23
N LEU A 153 -1.48 -8.47 6.57
CA LEU A 153 -0.46 -7.45 6.29
C LEU A 153 0.86 -7.77 7.01
N LEU A 154 0.80 -8.17 8.29
CA LEU A 154 1.97 -8.59 9.05
C LEU A 154 2.66 -9.81 8.43
N VAL A 155 1.89 -10.84 8.06
CA VAL A 155 2.42 -12.04 7.40
C VAL A 155 3.06 -11.70 6.05
N ARG A 156 2.47 -10.78 5.28
CA ARG A 156 3.06 -10.32 4.02
C ARG A 156 4.34 -9.52 4.25
N ALA A 157 4.42 -8.70 5.29
CA ALA A 157 5.64 -7.99 5.66
C ALA A 157 6.78 -8.97 6.05
N GLU A 158 6.47 -10.03 6.79
CA GLU A 158 7.44 -11.10 7.12
C GLU A 158 8.01 -11.77 5.86
N LYS A 159 7.12 -12.24 4.96
CA LYS A 159 7.53 -12.85 3.68
C LYS A 159 8.34 -11.89 2.81
N TRP A 160 7.97 -10.61 2.82
CA TRP A 160 8.70 -9.58 2.10
C TRP A 160 10.12 -9.43 2.66
N LYS A 161 10.29 -9.37 3.98
CA LYS A 161 11.60 -9.29 4.65
C LYS A 161 12.48 -10.51 4.31
N GLU A 162 11.93 -11.72 4.33
CA GLU A 162 12.64 -12.95 3.95
C GLU A 162 13.15 -12.89 2.51
N LYS A 163 12.31 -12.44 1.57
CA LYS A 163 12.66 -12.30 0.15
C LYS A 163 13.78 -11.28 -0.09
N PHE A 164 13.83 -10.19 0.69
CA PHE A 164 14.90 -9.19 0.58
C PHE A 164 16.18 -9.62 1.31
N SER A 165 16.07 -10.35 2.43
CA SER A 165 17.23 -10.90 3.13
C SER A 165 17.98 -11.93 2.28
N ASN A 166 17.27 -12.83 1.61
CA ASN A 166 17.86 -13.88 0.76
C ASN A 166 18.46 -13.35 -0.56
N LYS A 167 18.23 -12.08 -0.92
CA LYS A 167 18.88 -11.45 -2.08
C LYS A 167 20.21 -10.79 -1.75
N ASN A 168 20.50 -10.59 -0.48
CA ASN A 168 21.70 -9.92 0.02
C ASN A 168 22.63 -10.87 0.80
N ALA A 169 22.28 -12.16 0.86
CA ALA A 169 23.09 -13.25 1.43
C ALA A 169 23.65 -14.10 0.29
#